data_AF-A0A841EKJ9-F1
#
_entry.id   AF-A0A841EKJ9-F1
#
_cell.length_a   1.000
_cell.length_b   1.000
_cell.length_c   1.000
_cell.angle_alpha   90.00
_cell.angle_beta   90.00
_cell.angle_gamma   90.00
#
_symmetry.space_group_name_H-M   'P 1'
#
loop_
_entity.id
_entity.type
_entity.pdbx_description
1 polymer ?
#
loop_
_entity_poly.entity_id
_entity_poly.type
_entity_poly.pdbx_seq_one_letter_code
_entity_poly.pdbx_strand_id
1 'polypeptide(L)'
;MNDKYYSLIDGEPMISLDGMALLMDLPADTVRAKWQRQGGPDAGSLKVPEPWVKRGRRVRKEVAAALGYEPSLKESIDYLAAKAAP
;
A
#
# COMPACT_ATOMS: atom_id res chain seq x y z
N MET A 1 2.22 14.77 6.46
CA MET A 1 2.14 14.25 5.08
C MET A 1 2.88 12.93 5.04
N ASN A 2 2.26 11.87 4.50
CA ASN A 2 2.81 10.52 4.45
C ASN A 2 3.60 10.31 3.14
N ASP A 3 4.56 11.20 2.86
CA ASP A 3 5.30 11.26 1.59
C ASP A 3 6.12 9.98 1.32
N LYS A 4 6.39 9.22 2.37
CA LYS A 4 6.99 7.88 2.29
C LYS A 4 6.06 6.88 1.60
N TYR A 5 4.75 7.01 1.76
CA TYR A 5 3.78 5.97 1.39
C TYR A 5 3.01 6.30 0.11
N TYR A 6 2.74 7.58 -0.16
CA TYR A 6 2.15 8.02 -1.41
C TYR A 6 2.52 9.46 -1.71
N SER A 7 2.42 9.85 -2.98
CA SER A 7 2.38 11.25 -3.41
C SER A 7 1.00 11.56 -4.00
N LEU A 8 0.61 12.83 -4.00
CA LEU A 8 -0.60 13.29 -4.70
C LEU A 8 -0.17 13.90 -6.03
N ILE A 9 -0.67 13.36 -7.13
CA ILE A 9 -0.48 13.90 -8.49
C ILE A 9 -1.87 14.28 -8.99
N ASP A 10 -2.11 15.56 -9.25
CA ASP A 10 -3.42 16.09 -9.65
C ASP A 10 -4.57 15.72 -8.70
N GLY A 11 -4.26 15.55 -7.40
CA GLY A 11 -5.22 15.15 -6.37
C GLY A 11 -5.43 13.63 -6.25
N GLU A 12 -4.87 12.84 -7.16
CA GLU A 12 -4.93 11.38 -7.10
C GLU A 12 -3.73 10.80 -6.32
N PRO A 13 -3.96 9.84 -5.40
CA PRO A 13 -2.88 9.21 -4.65
C PRO A 13 -2.11 8.19 -5.50
N MET A 14 -0.86 8.52 -5.81
CA MET A 14 0.10 7.61 -6.42
C MET A 14 0.87 6.87 -5.32
N ILE A 15 0.64 5.57 -5.19
CA ILE A 15 1.20 4.77 -4.09
C ILE A 15 2.65 4.38 -4.37
N SER A 16 3.51 4.58 -3.37
CA SER A 16 4.88 4.07 -3.36
C SER A 16 4.94 2.57 -3.04
N LEU A 17 6.10 1.94 -3.24
CA LEU A 17 6.31 0.54 -2.84
C LEU A 17 6.11 0.31 -1.34
N ASP A 18 6.48 1.29 -0.50
CA ASP A 18 6.30 1.21 0.95
C ASP A 18 4.80 1.31 1.33
N GLY A 19 4.03 2.15 0.63
CA GLY A 19 2.58 2.24 0.79
C GLY A 19 1.87 0.95 0.36
N MET A 20 2.32 0.32 -0.73
CA MET A 20 1.83 -0.99 -1.15
C MET A 20 2.16 -2.08 -0.14
N ALA A 21 3.35 -2.04 0.47
CA ALA A 21 3.74 -2.97 1.52
C ALA A 21 2.81 -2.89 2.74
N LEU A 22 2.48 -1.66 3.18
CA LEU A 22 1.48 -1.42 4.23
C LEU A 22 0.12 -1.98 3.87
N LEU A 23 -0.39 -1.64 2.68
CA LEU A 23 -1.71 -2.09 2.24
C LEU A 23 -1.81 -3.60 2.14
N MET A 24 -0.71 -4.30 1.85
CA MET A 24 -0.68 -5.75 1.67
C MET A 24 -0.23 -6.50 2.92
N ASP A 25 0.05 -5.81 4.03
CA ASP A 25 0.60 -6.40 5.26
C ASP A 25 1.85 -7.27 4.92
N LEU A 26 2.82 -6.61 4.30
CA LEU A 26 4.08 -7.21 3.84
C LEU A 26 5.28 -6.35 4.25
N PRO A 27 6.46 -6.96 4.43
CA PRO A 27 7.71 -6.21 4.54
C PRO A 27 7.98 -5.42 3.26
N ALA A 28 8.41 -4.17 3.39
CA ALA A 28 8.75 -3.30 2.25
C ALA A 28 9.81 -3.94 1.32
N ASP A 29 10.81 -4.61 1.89
CA ASP A 29 11.85 -5.32 1.12
C ASP A 29 11.30 -6.44 0.24
N THR A 30 10.22 -7.10 0.68
CA THR A 30 9.55 -8.14 -0.12
C THR A 30 8.92 -7.53 -1.38
N VAL A 31 8.27 -6.38 -1.24
CA VAL A 31 7.66 -5.66 -2.36
C VAL A 31 8.74 -5.10 -3.29
N ARG A 32 9.80 -4.50 -2.72
CA ARG A 32 10.94 -3.96 -3.47
C ARG A 32 11.67 -5.04 -4.26
N ALA A 33 11.96 -6.18 -3.65
CA ALA A 33 12.61 -7.31 -4.32
C ALA A 33 11.74 -7.86 -5.46
N LYS A 34 10.43 -7.93 -5.29
CA LYS A 34 9.52 -8.35 -6.37
C LYS A 34 9.50 -7.36 -7.53
N TRP A 35 9.45 -6.06 -7.22
CA TRP A 35 9.50 -5.00 -8.23
C TRP A 35 10.80 -5.04 -9.03
N GLN A 36 11.93 -5.18 -8.35
CA GLN A 36 13.24 -5.35 -8.99
C GLN A 36 13.28 -6.59 -9.90
N ARG A 37 12.76 -7.74 -9.45
CA ARG A 37 12.67 -8.96 -10.28
C ARG A 37 11.79 -8.81 -11.53
N GLN A 38 10.90 -7.83 -11.57
CA GLN A 38 10.03 -7.56 -12.72
C GLN A 38 10.63 -6.54 -13.70
N GLY A 39 11.81 -5.99 -13.42
CA GLY A 39 12.46 -4.96 -14.24
C GLY A 39 12.52 -3.58 -13.57
N GLY A 40 12.07 -3.45 -12.31
CA GLY A 40 12.18 -2.21 -11.55
C GLY A 40 11.50 -1.02 -12.27
N PRO A 41 12.19 0.14 -12.41
CA PRO A 41 11.66 1.29 -13.13
C PRO A 41 11.18 0.99 -14.56
N ASP A 42 11.84 0.05 -15.25
CA ASP A 42 11.55 -0.29 -16.64
C ASP A 42 10.34 -1.22 -16.79
N ALA A 43 9.83 -1.77 -15.69
CA ALA A 43 8.70 -2.71 -15.68
C ALA A 43 7.33 -2.03 -15.93
N GLY A 44 7.27 -0.70 -15.85
CA GLY A 44 6.05 0.10 -15.95
C GLY A 44 5.14 -0.02 -14.72
N SER A 45 4.65 -1.22 -14.39
CA SER A 45 3.82 -1.48 -13.20
C SER A 45 4.20 -2.77 -12.49
N LEU A 46 4.07 -2.77 -11.15
CA LEU A 46 4.24 -4.00 -10.38
C LEU A 46 3.05 -4.92 -10.61
N LYS A 47 3.29 -6.10 -11.19
CA LYS A 47 2.31 -7.18 -11.22
C LYS A 47 2.21 -7.83 -9.84
N VAL A 48 1.16 -7.45 -9.11
CA VAL A 48 0.88 -7.92 -7.75
C VAL A 48 0.41 -9.39 -7.78
N PRO A 49 1.08 -10.32 -7.06
CA PRO A 49 0.62 -11.70 -6.92
C PRO A 49 -0.76 -11.81 -6.26
N GLU A 50 -1.58 -12.76 -6.67
CA GLU A 50 -2.92 -13.00 -6.09
C GLU A 50 -2.92 -13.15 -4.54
N PRO A 51 -1.94 -13.85 -3.91
CA PRO A 51 -1.89 -13.91 -2.45
C PRO A 51 -1.75 -12.55 -1.78
N TRP A 52 -1.06 -11.60 -2.42
CA TRP A 52 -0.89 -10.24 -1.88
C TRP A 52 -2.18 -9.43 -2.02
N VAL A 53 -2.91 -9.62 -3.12
CA VAL A 53 -4.25 -9.04 -3.30
C VAL A 53 -5.21 -9.52 -2.21
N LYS A 54 -5.18 -10.81 -1.87
CA LYS A 54 -6.01 -11.37 -0.79
C LYS A 54 -5.66 -10.75 0.57
N ARG A 55 -4.38 -10.57 0.87
CA ARG A 55 -3.93 -9.85 2.08
C ARG A 55 -4.42 -8.40 2.07
N GLY A 56 -4.27 -7.69 0.95
CA GLY A 56 -4.72 -6.31 0.87
C GLY A 56 -6.22 -6.13 1.06
N ARG A 57 -7.03 -7.07 0.53
CA ARG A 57 -8.47 -7.10 0.80
C ARG A 57 -8.79 -7.33 2.28
N ARG A 58 -8.02 -8.18 2.97
CA ARG A 58 -8.16 -8.40 4.41
C ARG A 58 -7.85 -7.12 5.19
N VAL A 59 -6.69 -6.51 4.93
CA VAL A 59 -6.26 -5.25 5.56
C VAL A 59 -7.31 -4.16 5.37
N ARG A 60 -7.83 -3.98 4.15
CA ARG A 60 -8.90 -3.02 3.85
C ARG A 60 -10.15 -3.23 4.70
N LYS A 61 -10.59 -4.49 4.88
CA LYS A 61 -11.73 -4.82 5.75
C LYS A 61 -11.44 -4.51 7.21
N GLU A 62 -10.23 -4.79 7.70
CA GLU A 62 -9.84 -4.49 9.08
C GLU A 62 -9.82 -2.97 9.34
N VAL A 63 -9.30 -2.19 8.38
CA VAL A 63 -9.33 -0.72 8.46
C VAL A 63 -10.77 -0.20 8.44
N ALA A 64 -11.62 -0.69 7.53
CA ALA A 64 -13.01 -0.27 7.46
C ALA A 64 -13.76 -0.58 8.77
N ALA A 65 -13.52 -1.75 9.36
CA ALA A 65 -14.07 -2.12 10.66
C ALA A 65 -13.57 -1.20 11.78
N ALA A 66 -12.30 -0.80 11.76
CA ALA A 66 -11.73 0.10 12.76
C ALA A 66 -12.24 1.55 12.65
N LEU A 67 -12.52 2.01 11.43
CA LEU A 67 -13.01 3.37 11.16
C LEU A 67 -14.55 3.47 11.21
N GLY A 68 -15.27 2.36 11.09
CA GLY A 68 -16.74 2.31 11.10
C GLY A 68 -17.40 2.69 9.78
N TYR A 69 -16.61 2.85 8.70
CA TYR A 69 -17.08 3.16 7.34
C TYR A 69 -16.08 2.60 6.30
N GLU A 70 -16.43 2.59 5.01
CA GLU A 70 -15.52 2.18 3.94
C GLU A 70 -14.55 3.33 3.58
N PRO A 71 -13.25 3.21 3.88
CA PRO A 71 -12.30 4.30 3.70
C PRO A 71 -11.78 4.39 2.26
N SER A 72 -11.36 5.58 1.85
CA SER A 72 -10.53 5.75 0.66
C SER A 72 -9.17 5.07 0.83
N LEU A 73 -8.46 4.88 -0.28
CA LEU A 73 -7.13 4.28 -0.30
C LEU A 73 -6.12 5.10 0.53
N LYS A 74 -6.21 6.42 0.40
CA LYS A 74 -5.42 7.39 1.17
C LYS A 74 -5.69 7.25 2.67
N GLU A 75 -6.96 7.27 3.08
CA GLU A 75 -7.34 7.10 4.50
C GLU A 75 -6.87 5.76 5.07
N SER A 76 -6.90 4.70 4.25
CA SER A 76 -6.37 3.40 4.68
C SER A 76 -4.88 3.45 4.96
N ILE A 77 -4.11 4.09 4.08
CA ILE A 77 -2.67 4.26 4.29
C ILE A 77 -2.40 5.14 5.51
N ASP A 78 -3.14 6.24 5.66
CA ASP A 78 -2.96 7.16 6.79
C ASP A 78 -3.23 6.47 8.13
N TYR A 79 -4.31 5.69 8.22
CA TYR A 79 -4.61 4.90 9.42
C TYR A 79 -3.52 3.85 9.72
N LEU A 80 -3.11 3.08 8.70
CA LEU A 80 -2.10 2.03 8.88
C LEU A 80 -0.72 2.62 9.23
N ALA A 81 -0.35 3.76 8.63
CA ALA A 81 0.87 4.47 8.95
C ALA A 81 0.86 4.99 10.39
N ALA A 82 -0.26 5.58 10.84
CA ALA A 82 -0.42 6.03 12.23
C ALA A 82 -0.34 4.86 13.23
N LYS A 83 -0.92 3.69 12.87
CA LYS A 83 -0.85 2.48 13.69
C LYS A 83 0.55 1.84 13.73
N ALA A 84 1.36 2.03 12.69
CA ALA A 84 2.71 1.49 12.59
C ALA A 84 3.80 2.42 13.19
N ALA A 85 3.44 3.65 13.55
CA ALA A 85 4.34 4.54 14.28
C ALA A 85 4.52 4.05 15.73
N PRO A 86 5.75 4.06 16.28
CA PRO A 86 6.05 3.64 17.65
C PRO A 86 5.44 4.56 18.71
#